data_AF-A0A0C9ZEA1-F1
#
_entry.id   AF-A0A0C9ZEA1-F1
#
_cell.length_a   1.000
_cell.length_b   1.000
_cell.length_c   1.000
_cell.angle_alpha   90.00
_cell.angle_beta   90.00
_cell.angle_gamma   90.00
#
_symmetry.space_group_name_H-M   'P 1'
#
loop_
_entity.id
_entity.type
_entity.pdbx_description
1 polymer ?
#
loop_
_entity_poly.entity_id
_entity_poly.type
_entity_poly.pdbx_seq_one_letter_code
_entity_poly.pdbx_strand_id
1 'polypeptide(L)'
;MKPEISHFTSDDVVFTDGSTAQDVNTILLGTGYDLRVPFLEESGEVIVNPGSNETGRHRLTTNLRYLFPLHRHIFSLSASYPTNALAFIGLQIMVYNCPSDTAQSIYTASIIANGSLLAPRTELLRELADDEEDLRRRGYDPYYIGHRMVDNSAFDYQDDLIETLRSKGGLPERNTSFVEAWRRDCVEYLGNLKRGWKRLEALGQAQEWLEGVESEEEWFDLMKRVSTWQRDWETEHDQLVVFSDDTLIY
;
A
#
# COMPACT_ATOMS: atom_id res chain seq x y z
N MET A 1 -4.46 -6.14 -25.33
CA MET A 1 -3.19 -5.47 -25.00
C MET A 1 -2.28 -5.50 -26.22
N LYS A 2 -1.51 -4.43 -26.47
CA LYS A 2 -0.40 -4.44 -27.43
C LYS A 2 0.86 -5.03 -26.77
N PRO A 3 1.81 -5.62 -27.53
CA PRO A 3 3.08 -6.09 -26.97
C PRO A 3 3.97 -4.97 -26.47
N GLU A 4 5.15 -5.32 -25.95
CA GLU A 4 6.19 -4.35 -25.59
C GLU A 4 6.58 -3.46 -26.77
N ILE A 5 6.95 -2.21 -26.46
CA ILE A 5 7.45 -1.27 -27.45
C ILE A 5 8.86 -1.71 -27.85
N SER A 6 9.09 -1.90 -29.13
CA SER A 6 10.43 -2.14 -29.68
C SER A 6 11.18 -0.83 -29.85
N HIS A 7 10.58 0.16 -30.53
CA HIS A 7 11.16 1.47 -30.78
C HIS A 7 10.10 2.47 -31.26
N PHE A 8 10.49 3.75 -31.26
CA PHE A 8 9.71 4.85 -31.83
C PHE A 8 10.25 5.21 -33.21
N THR A 9 9.36 5.59 -34.13
CA THR A 9 9.72 6.27 -35.39
C THR A 9 9.38 7.76 -35.26
N SER A 10 9.44 8.52 -36.36
CA SER A 10 9.03 9.93 -36.36
C SER A 10 7.55 10.12 -36.00
N ASP A 11 6.70 9.17 -36.40
CA ASP A 11 5.24 9.32 -36.37
C ASP A 11 4.52 8.12 -35.71
N ASP A 12 5.24 7.02 -35.49
CA ASP A 12 4.67 5.74 -35.09
C ASP A 12 5.38 5.08 -33.90
N VAL A 13 4.68 4.13 -33.26
CA VAL A 13 5.24 3.22 -32.25
C VAL A 13 5.26 1.81 -32.83
N VAL A 14 6.45 1.19 -32.88
CA VAL A 14 6.63 -0.18 -33.36
C VAL A 14 6.73 -1.13 -32.18
N PHE A 15 5.94 -2.20 -32.20
CA PHE A 15 5.91 -3.22 -31.17
C PHE A 15 6.79 -4.41 -31.52
N THR A 16 7.14 -5.23 -30.53
CA THR A 16 8.03 -6.40 -30.71
C THR A 16 7.47 -7.50 -31.61
N ASP A 17 6.16 -7.51 -31.87
CA ASP A 17 5.51 -8.41 -32.84
C ASP A 17 5.55 -7.89 -34.29
N GLY A 18 6.16 -6.72 -34.51
CA GLY A 18 6.21 -6.05 -35.81
C GLY A 18 4.95 -5.26 -36.16
N SER A 19 3.93 -5.24 -35.29
CA SER A 19 2.79 -4.35 -35.47
C SER A 19 3.15 -2.91 -35.13
N THR A 20 2.37 -1.97 -35.66
CA THR A 20 2.63 -0.54 -35.53
C THR A 20 1.36 0.18 -35.04
N ALA A 21 1.52 1.15 -34.14
CA ALA A 21 0.51 2.17 -33.86
C ALA A 21 0.90 3.44 -34.61
N GLN A 22 0.04 3.87 -35.52
CA GLN A 22 0.28 5.01 -36.40
C GLN A 22 -0.34 6.29 -35.83
N ASP A 23 0.13 7.44 -36.32
CA ASP A 23 -0.40 8.77 -35.99
C ASP A 23 -0.39 9.06 -34.48
N VAL A 24 0.66 8.60 -33.77
CA VAL A 24 0.76 8.75 -32.31
C VAL A 24 1.27 10.15 -31.98
N ASN A 25 0.39 11.02 -31.49
CA ASN A 25 0.76 12.40 -31.15
C ASN A 25 1.40 12.54 -29.75
N THR A 26 1.08 11.63 -28.82
CA THR A 26 1.49 11.72 -27.42
C THR A 26 1.81 10.35 -26.86
N ILE A 27 2.93 10.25 -26.15
CA ILE A 27 3.34 9.05 -25.40
C ILE A 27 3.38 9.40 -23.92
N LEU A 28 2.66 8.65 -23.10
CA LEU A 28 2.69 8.75 -21.64
C LEU A 28 3.40 7.52 -21.08
N LEU A 29 4.57 7.72 -20.48
CA LEU A 29 5.38 6.64 -19.91
C LEU A 29 4.90 6.28 -18.50
N GLY A 30 3.97 5.35 -18.40
CA GLY A 30 3.51 4.77 -17.12
C GLY A 30 4.43 3.66 -16.59
N THR A 31 5.74 3.90 -16.51
CA THR A 31 6.75 2.86 -16.17
C THR A 31 7.03 2.70 -14.67
N GLY A 32 6.36 3.47 -13.83
CA GLY A 32 6.52 3.45 -12.38
C GLY A 32 7.59 4.42 -11.87
N TYR A 33 8.06 4.17 -10.65
CA TYR A 33 9.05 5.00 -9.95
C TYR A 33 10.11 4.12 -9.29
N ASP A 34 11.32 4.64 -9.18
CA ASP A 34 12.39 4.03 -8.41
C ASP A 34 12.38 4.55 -6.97
N LEU A 35 12.57 3.65 -6.00
CA LEU A 35 12.77 4.02 -4.61
C LEU A 35 14.19 4.59 -4.42
N ARG A 36 14.29 5.92 -4.41
CA ARG A 36 15.54 6.66 -4.26
C ARG A 36 15.46 7.61 -3.06
N VAL A 37 16.57 7.75 -2.35
CA VAL A 37 16.71 8.68 -1.22
C VAL A 37 18.01 9.47 -1.37
N PRO A 38 18.09 10.42 -2.32
CA PRO A 38 19.35 10.98 -2.80
C PRO A 38 20.27 11.52 -1.70
N PHE A 39 19.72 12.19 -0.68
CA PHE A 39 20.52 12.74 0.42
C PHE A 39 21.16 11.66 1.31
N LEU A 40 20.52 10.49 1.46
CA LEU A 40 21.11 9.34 2.14
C LEU A 40 22.06 8.54 1.24
N GLU A 41 21.81 8.55 -0.07
CA GLU A 41 22.72 7.96 -1.06
C GLU A 41 24.05 8.72 -1.13
N GLU A 42 23.99 10.05 -1.20
CA GLU A 42 25.17 10.92 -1.27
C GLU A 42 26.04 10.85 -0.01
N SER A 43 25.43 10.70 1.16
CA SER A 43 26.15 10.46 2.42
C SER A 43 26.65 9.01 2.56
N GLY A 44 26.23 8.14 1.64
CA GLY A 44 26.51 6.70 1.63
C GLY A 44 25.66 5.90 2.62
N GLU A 45 24.80 6.52 3.44
CA GLU A 45 23.96 5.78 4.41
C GLU A 45 23.06 4.75 3.72
N VAL A 46 22.57 5.07 2.51
CA VAL A 46 21.85 4.14 1.65
C VAL A 46 22.72 3.77 0.44
N ILE A 47 22.94 2.48 0.25
CA ILE A 47 23.61 1.94 -0.93
C ILE A 47 22.57 1.59 -2.00
N VAL A 48 22.71 2.15 -3.20
CA VAL A 48 21.88 1.75 -4.34
C VAL A 48 22.50 0.53 -5.02
N ASN A 49 21.81 -0.60 -4.98
CA ASN A 49 22.21 -1.83 -5.64
C ASN A 49 20.97 -2.53 -6.25
N PRO A 50 20.60 -2.19 -7.50
CA PRO A 50 19.39 -2.69 -8.16
C PRO A 50 19.26 -4.22 -8.24
N GLY A 51 20.38 -4.95 -8.19
CA GLY A 51 20.40 -6.42 -8.24
C GLY A 51 20.43 -7.09 -6.87
N SER A 52 20.40 -6.32 -5.77
CA SER A 52 20.55 -6.87 -4.43
C SER A 52 19.30 -7.63 -3.99
N ASN A 53 19.51 -8.85 -3.51
CA ASN A 53 18.50 -9.71 -2.89
C ASN A 53 18.91 -10.22 -1.50
N GLU A 54 19.92 -9.59 -0.90
CA GLU A 54 20.43 -9.93 0.42
C GLU A 54 20.65 -8.68 1.27
N THR A 55 20.35 -8.79 2.56
CA THR A 55 20.62 -7.76 3.56
C THR A 55 22.14 -7.64 3.79
N GLY A 56 22.72 -6.54 3.33
CA GLY A 56 24.10 -6.18 3.67
C GLY A 56 24.24 -5.96 5.18
N ARG A 57 25.29 -6.52 5.81
CA ARG A 57 25.38 -6.67 7.26
C ARG A 57 25.40 -5.37 8.09
N HIS A 58 25.58 -4.19 7.49
CA HIS A 58 25.88 -2.97 8.24
C HIS A 58 25.21 -1.68 7.75
N ARG A 59 24.57 -1.64 6.58
CA ARG A 59 24.03 -0.40 5.99
C ARG A 59 22.68 -0.65 5.36
N LEU A 60 21.93 0.42 5.15
CA LEU A 60 20.75 0.37 4.31
C LEU A 60 21.14 0.16 2.85
N THR A 61 20.36 -0.66 2.16
CA THR A 61 20.48 -0.89 0.73
C THR A 61 19.10 -0.70 0.10
N THR A 62 19.05 -0.11 -1.08
CA THR A 62 17.88 -0.17 -1.94
C THR A 62 18.17 -0.89 -3.24
N ASN A 63 17.26 -1.77 -3.65
CA ASN A 63 17.26 -2.38 -4.98
C ASN A 63 16.28 -1.68 -5.94
N LEU A 64 15.93 -0.43 -5.66
CA LEU A 64 14.93 0.41 -6.35
C LEU A 64 13.47 0.01 -6.08
N ARG A 65 13.21 -1.15 -5.47
CA ARG A 65 11.85 -1.59 -5.07
C ARG A 65 11.68 -1.69 -3.57
N TYR A 66 12.73 -2.13 -2.89
CA TYR A 66 12.79 -2.38 -1.47
C TYR A 66 13.93 -1.58 -0.84
N LEU A 67 13.70 -0.98 0.32
CA LEU A 67 14.71 -0.40 1.20
C LEU A 67 14.83 -1.27 2.44
N PHE A 68 16.03 -1.79 2.70
CA PHE A 68 16.27 -2.79 3.73
C PHE A 68 17.67 -2.66 4.36
N PRO A 69 17.89 -3.14 5.60
CA PRO A 69 16.90 -3.75 6.49
C PRO A 69 16.10 -2.71 7.27
N LEU A 70 14.77 -2.82 7.25
CA LEU A 70 13.85 -1.98 8.03
C LEU A 70 12.97 -2.85 8.95
N HIS A 71 12.83 -2.45 10.21
CA HIS A 71 11.81 -2.99 11.10
C HIS A 71 10.43 -2.44 10.73
N ARG A 72 9.49 -3.34 10.42
CA ARG A 72 8.10 -3.02 10.04
C ARG A 72 8.00 -1.99 8.90
N HIS A 73 8.96 -1.99 7.96
CA HIS A 73 9.11 -0.99 6.89
C HIS A 73 9.29 0.47 7.37
N ILE A 74 9.58 0.70 8.66
CA ILE A 74 9.71 2.03 9.25
C ILE A 74 11.16 2.28 9.66
N PHE A 75 11.65 1.53 10.64
CA PHE A 75 12.88 1.88 11.36
C PHE A 75 14.09 1.22 10.74
N SER A 76 15.13 2.00 10.48
CA SER A 76 16.37 1.44 9.97
C SER A 76 17.07 0.55 11.00
N LEU A 77 17.48 -0.63 10.53
CA LEU A 77 18.27 -1.58 11.30
C LEU A 77 19.78 -1.49 11.01
N SER A 78 20.22 -0.41 10.36
CA SER A 78 21.64 -0.07 10.17
C SER A 78 22.41 -0.12 11.51
N ALA A 79 23.67 -0.55 11.44
CA ALA A 79 24.53 -0.60 12.61
C ALA A 79 25.16 0.76 12.94
N SER A 80 25.08 1.73 12.02
CA SER A 80 25.72 3.05 12.11
C SER A 80 25.11 3.96 13.18
N TYR A 81 23.88 3.69 13.63
CA TYR A 81 23.14 4.52 14.59
C TYR A 81 22.14 3.68 15.41
N PRO A 82 21.58 4.22 16.51
CA PRO A 82 20.49 3.57 17.27
C PRO A 82 19.26 3.27 16.41
N THR A 83 18.55 2.18 16.69
CA THR A 83 17.39 1.71 15.89
C THR A 83 16.18 2.64 15.90
N ASN A 84 16.15 3.64 16.78
CA ASN A 84 15.12 4.68 16.81
C ASN A 84 15.59 6.02 16.21
N ALA A 85 16.75 6.06 15.53
CA ALA A 85 17.33 7.31 15.03
C ALA A 85 16.90 7.67 13.59
N LEU A 86 16.56 6.68 12.77
CA LEU A 86 16.11 6.89 11.39
C LEU A 86 14.86 6.06 11.10
N ALA A 87 13.81 6.75 10.68
CA ALA A 87 12.52 6.17 10.31
C ALA A 87 12.08 6.67 8.93
N PHE A 88 11.37 5.82 8.20
CA PHE A 88 10.71 6.12 6.94
C PHE A 88 9.21 5.93 7.12
N ILE A 89 8.42 6.87 6.60
CA ILE A 89 6.95 6.85 6.67
C ILE A 89 6.42 6.86 5.23
N GLY A 90 5.39 6.06 4.95
CA GLY A 90 4.75 6.01 3.65
C GLY A 90 5.54 5.24 2.59
N LEU A 91 6.35 4.25 2.99
CA LEU A 91 7.02 3.37 2.02
C LEU A 91 6.08 2.32 1.43
N GLN A 92 4.99 1.99 2.13
CA GLN A 92 4.06 0.93 1.75
C GLN A 92 3.37 1.20 0.41
N ILE A 93 3.13 0.12 -0.33
CA ILE A 93 2.37 0.12 -1.58
C ILE A 93 1.13 -0.77 -1.39
N MET A 94 0.02 -0.49 -2.09
CA MET A 94 -1.28 -1.17 -1.92
C MET A 94 -1.87 -0.98 -0.53
N VAL A 95 -1.86 0.28 -0.05
CA VAL A 95 -2.41 0.66 1.26
C VAL A 95 -3.28 1.91 1.18
N TYR A 96 -4.12 2.10 2.19
CA TYR A 96 -4.78 3.38 2.45
C TYR A 96 -3.79 4.32 3.13
N ASN A 97 -3.15 5.19 2.34
CA ASN A 97 -1.99 6.00 2.76
C ASN A 97 -2.25 6.78 4.06
N CYS A 98 -3.31 7.59 4.13
CA CYS A 98 -3.54 8.45 5.30
C CYS A 98 -3.70 7.66 6.63
N PRO A 99 -4.55 6.63 6.73
CA PRO A 99 -4.59 5.75 7.91
C PRO A 99 -3.26 5.05 8.21
N SER A 100 -2.59 4.52 7.18
CA SER A 100 -1.31 3.82 7.33
C SER A 100 -0.23 4.75 7.88
N ASP A 101 -0.03 5.90 7.26
CA ASP A 101 0.94 6.91 7.66
C ASP A 101 0.65 7.46 9.06
N THR A 102 -0.63 7.54 9.44
CA THR A 102 -1.04 7.92 10.80
C THR A 102 -0.59 6.86 11.81
N ALA A 103 -0.86 5.57 11.56
CA ALA A 103 -0.42 4.49 12.44
C ALA A 103 1.12 4.45 12.56
N GLN A 104 1.83 4.58 11.43
CA GLN A 104 3.28 4.65 11.40
C GLN A 104 3.82 5.86 12.15
N SER A 105 3.18 7.02 12.04
CA SER A 105 3.60 8.24 12.72
C SER A 105 3.43 8.11 14.23
N ILE A 106 2.31 7.54 14.71
CA ILE A 106 2.09 7.26 16.13
C ILE A 106 3.13 6.26 16.65
N TYR A 107 3.36 5.18 15.90
CA TYR A 107 4.39 4.18 16.20
C TYR A 107 5.77 4.82 16.34
N THR A 108 6.13 5.62 15.33
CA THR A 108 7.44 6.23 15.20
C THR A 108 7.70 7.25 16.30
N ALA A 109 6.76 8.18 16.51
CA ALA A 109 6.89 9.21 17.54
C ALA A 109 7.04 8.60 18.94
N SER A 110 6.28 7.55 19.25
CA SER A 110 6.35 6.85 20.55
C SER A 110 7.72 6.22 20.78
N ILE A 111 8.31 5.59 19.77
CA ILE A 111 9.63 4.95 19.85
C ILE A 111 10.78 5.96 19.84
N ILE A 112 10.65 7.07 19.10
CA ILE A 112 11.64 8.16 19.18
C ILE A 112 11.64 8.75 20.60
N ALA A 113 10.46 8.98 21.18
CA ALA A 113 10.32 9.49 22.54
C ALA A 113 10.80 8.48 23.60
N ASN A 114 10.58 7.19 23.36
CA ASN A 114 11.03 6.10 24.24
C ASN A 114 11.58 4.92 23.44
N GLY A 115 12.89 4.92 23.21
CA GLY A 115 13.59 3.86 22.47
C GLY A 115 13.51 2.47 23.12
N SER A 116 13.18 2.38 24.42
CA SER A 116 13.04 1.08 25.10
C SER A 116 11.81 0.28 24.65
N LEU A 117 10.91 0.90 23.88
CA LEU A 117 9.78 0.21 23.26
C LEU A 117 10.22 -0.71 22.11
N LEU A 118 11.41 -0.50 21.54
CA LEU A 118 11.99 -1.42 20.56
C LEU A 118 12.74 -2.55 21.26
N ALA A 119 12.65 -3.75 20.67
CA ALA A 119 13.51 -4.86 21.03
C ALA A 119 14.97 -4.57 20.59
N PRO A 120 15.96 -5.31 21.13
CA PRO A 120 17.33 -5.21 20.66
C PRO A 120 17.45 -5.46 19.15
N ARG A 121 18.38 -4.78 18.46
CA ARG A 121 18.57 -4.89 17.00
C ARG A 121 18.66 -6.33 16.49
N THR A 122 19.30 -7.22 17.23
CA THR A 122 19.44 -8.65 16.87
C THR A 122 18.09 -9.36 16.80
N GLU A 123 17.14 -8.98 17.64
CA GLU A 123 15.79 -9.52 17.64
C GLU A 123 14.98 -8.94 16.48
N LEU A 124 15.06 -7.62 16.25
CA LEU A 124 14.38 -6.97 15.13
C LEU A 124 14.86 -7.49 13.76
N LEU A 125 16.17 -7.78 13.63
CA LEU A 125 16.72 -8.41 12.41
C LEU A 125 16.22 -9.85 12.24
N ARG A 126 15.98 -10.57 13.34
CA ARG A 126 15.41 -11.92 13.29
C ARG A 126 13.92 -11.86 12.90
N GLU A 127 13.15 -10.95 13.50
CA GLU A 127 11.75 -10.70 13.11
C GLU A 127 11.64 -10.38 11.62
N LEU A 128 12.50 -9.47 11.11
CA LEU A 128 12.55 -9.16 9.68
C LEU A 128 12.85 -10.40 8.83
N ALA A 129 13.81 -11.22 9.23
CA ALA A 129 14.14 -12.45 8.50
C ALA A 129 12.98 -13.47 8.53
N ASP A 130 12.27 -13.58 9.66
CA ASP A 130 11.11 -14.45 9.83
C ASP A 130 9.94 -13.98 8.94
N ASP A 131 9.70 -12.66 8.86
CA ASP A 131 8.70 -12.01 7.99
C ASP A 131 9.04 -12.22 6.49
N GLU A 132 10.29 -11.99 6.10
CA GLU A 132 10.75 -12.24 4.72
C GLU A 132 10.62 -13.72 4.33
N GLU A 133 10.86 -14.64 5.26
CA GLU A 133 10.68 -16.06 5.03
C GLU A 133 9.20 -16.46 4.95
N ASP A 134 8.30 -15.79 5.68
CA ASP A 134 6.86 -15.98 5.54
C ASP A 134 6.37 -15.62 4.13
N LEU A 135 6.84 -14.48 3.62
CA LEU A 135 6.56 -14.06 2.26
C LEU A 135 7.03 -15.09 1.24
N ARG A 136 8.26 -15.62 1.40
CA ARG A 136 8.78 -16.70 0.53
C ARG A 136 7.92 -17.96 0.61
N ARG A 137 7.49 -18.38 1.80
CA ARG A 137 6.60 -19.55 2.00
C ARG A 137 5.25 -19.38 1.31
N ARG A 138 4.77 -18.14 1.18
CA ARG A 138 3.52 -17.80 0.46
C ARG A 138 3.72 -17.61 -1.06
N GLY A 139 4.96 -17.76 -1.55
CA GLY A 139 5.28 -17.66 -2.98
C GLY A 139 5.67 -16.26 -3.44
N TYR A 140 5.89 -15.31 -2.52
CA TYR A 140 6.35 -13.97 -2.83
C TYR A 140 7.88 -13.86 -2.70
N ASP A 141 8.52 -13.07 -3.57
CA ASP A 141 9.91 -12.65 -3.37
C ASP A 141 9.92 -11.28 -2.67
N PRO A 142 10.36 -11.17 -1.39
CA PRO A 142 10.39 -9.92 -0.65
C PRO A 142 11.16 -8.81 -1.37
N TYR A 143 12.24 -9.14 -2.08
CA TYR A 143 13.07 -8.16 -2.76
C TYR A 143 12.45 -7.68 -4.08
N TYR A 144 11.49 -8.44 -4.63
CA TYR A 144 10.71 -8.04 -5.79
C TYR A 144 9.45 -7.24 -5.39
N ILE A 145 8.69 -7.72 -4.40
CA ILE A 145 7.47 -7.02 -3.95
C ILE A 145 7.79 -5.77 -3.12
N GLY A 146 8.98 -5.71 -2.52
CA GLY A 146 9.46 -4.60 -1.73
C GLY A 146 8.54 -4.24 -0.56
N HIS A 147 8.08 -3.00 -0.54
CA HIS A 147 7.17 -2.50 0.50
C HIS A 147 5.68 -2.74 0.20
N ARG A 148 5.34 -3.54 -0.83
CA ARG A 148 3.96 -3.86 -1.15
C ARG A 148 3.34 -4.74 -0.07
N MET A 149 2.18 -4.33 0.45
CA MET A 149 1.37 -5.16 1.32
C MET A 149 0.64 -6.22 0.49
N VAL A 150 0.71 -7.48 0.91
CA VAL A 150 0.10 -8.63 0.21
C VAL A 150 -1.14 -9.13 0.94
N ASP A 151 -2.05 -9.79 0.22
CA ASP A 151 -3.24 -10.47 0.76
C ASP A 151 -4.09 -9.58 1.69
N ASN A 152 -4.25 -8.30 1.33
CA ASN A 152 -5.01 -7.29 2.08
C ASN A 152 -4.56 -7.08 3.55
N SER A 153 -3.29 -7.40 3.86
CA SER A 153 -2.70 -7.25 5.20
C SER A 153 -2.49 -5.80 5.67
N ALA A 154 -2.83 -4.81 4.84
CA ALA A 154 -2.63 -3.39 5.13
C ALA A 154 -3.33 -2.93 6.42
N PHE A 155 -4.51 -3.47 6.73
CA PHE A 155 -5.24 -3.12 7.95
C PHE A 155 -4.66 -3.80 9.18
N ASP A 156 -4.31 -5.08 9.07
CA ASP A 156 -3.70 -5.84 10.17
C ASP A 156 -2.35 -5.22 10.54
N TYR A 157 -1.57 -4.77 9.56
CA TYR A 157 -0.35 -4.00 9.79
C TYR A 157 -0.58 -2.75 10.64
N GLN A 158 -1.64 -1.98 10.35
CA GLN A 158 -1.96 -0.76 11.10
C GLN A 158 -2.35 -1.08 12.55
N ASP A 159 -3.20 -2.08 12.75
CA ASP A 159 -3.60 -2.54 14.08
C ASP A 159 -2.38 -3.06 14.86
N ASP A 160 -1.55 -3.92 14.25
CA ASP A 160 -0.35 -4.51 14.84
C ASP A 160 0.62 -3.46 15.38
N LEU A 161 0.85 -2.36 14.64
CA LEU A 161 1.70 -1.27 15.10
C LEU A 161 1.18 -0.67 16.41
N ILE A 162 -0.12 -0.38 16.46
CA ILE A 162 -0.75 0.29 17.61
C ILE A 162 -0.87 -0.67 18.79
N GLU A 163 -1.22 -1.93 18.55
CA GLU A 163 -1.29 -2.98 19.58
C GLU A 163 0.07 -3.30 20.17
N THR A 164 1.14 -3.30 19.35
CA THR A 164 2.51 -3.43 19.83
C THR A 164 2.87 -2.31 20.80
N LEU A 165 2.47 -1.06 20.52
CA LEU A 165 2.70 0.04 21.47
C LEU A 165 1.91 -0.13 22.77
N ARG A 166 0.62 -0.50 22.67
CA ARG A 166 -0.25 -0.70 23.84
C ARG A 166 0.32 -1.79 24.75
N SER A 167 0.68 -2.94 24.19
CA SER A 167 1.24 -4.08 24.96
C SER A 167 2.56 -3.76 25.65
N LYS A 168 3.32 -2.80 25.13
CA LYS A 168 4.59 -2.32 25.72
C LYS A 168 4.41 -1.09 26.62
N GLY A 169 3.18 -0.67 26.91
CA GLY A 169 2.87 0.50 27.73
C GLY A 169 3.23 1.85 27.08
N GLY A 170 3.45 1.86 25.76
CA GLY A 170 3.72 3.09 24.99
C GLY A 170 2.47 3.90 24.68
N LEU A 171 1.28 3.29 24.78
CA LEU A 171 -0.02 3.94 24.64
C LEU A 171 -0.98 3.41 25.72
N PRO A 172 -2.01 4.20 26.10
CA PRO A 172 -3.08 3.71 26.97
C PRO A 172 -3.80 2.50 26.37
N GLU A 173 -4.18 1.55 27.22
CA GLU A 173 -5.02 0.43 26.81
C GLU A 173 -6.38 0.94 26.30
N ARG A 174 -6.85 0.32 25.20
CA ARG A 174 -8.18 0.53 24.64
C ARG A 174 -8.71 -0.79 24.12
N ASN A 175 -10.02 -1.01 24.29
CA ASN A 175 -10.72 -2.21 23.80
C ASN A 175 -11.14 -2.11 22.33
N THR A 176 -10.66 -1.10 21.60
CA THR A 176 -10.99 -0.88 20.19
C THR A 176 -9.74 -0.98 19.33
N SER A 177 -9.87 -1.64 18.18
CA SER A 177 -8.86 -1.64 17.11
C SER A 177 -8.57 -0.21 16.66
N PHE A 178 -7.39 0.00 16.07
CA PHE A 178 -7.07 1.26 15.43
C PHE A 178 -7.86 1.42 14.14
N VAL A 179 -7.94 0.34 13.35
CA VAL A 179 -8.74 0.30 12.13
C VAL A 179 -10.20 0.07 12.50
N GLU A 180 -11.05 1.01 12.11
CA GLU A 180 -12.49 0.92 12.27
C GLU A 180 -13.07 -0.17 11.36
N ALA A 181 -14.04 -0.95 11.86
CA ALA A 181 -14.58 -2.12 11.16
C ALA A 181 -15.07 -1.78 9.73
N TRP A 182 -15.72 -0.62 9.57
CA TRP A 182 -16.23 -0.19 8.27
C TRP A 182 -15.14 -0.02 7.20
N ARG A 183 -13.90 0.30 7.58
CA ARG A 183 -12.77 0.43 6.64
C ARG A 183 -12.37 -0.92 6.08
N ARG A 184 -12.51 -2.00 6.86
CA ARG A 184 -12.28 -3.36 6.39
C ARG A 184 -13.39 -3.80 5.45
N ASP A 185 -14.63 -3.53 5.84
CA ASP A 185 -15.82 -3.87 5.06
C ASP A 185 -15.84 -3.16 3.69
N CYS A 186 -15.28 -1.94 3.60
CA CYS A 186 -15.36 -1.15 2.37
C CYS A 186 -14.60 -1.75 1.18
N VAL A 187 -13.61 -2.61 1.43
CA VAL A 187 -12.89 -3.34 0.38
C VAL A 187 -13.85 -4.18 -0.45
N GLU A 188 -14.88 -4.78 0.16
CA GLU A 188 -15.82 -5.68 -0.53
C GLU A 188 -16.69 -4.97 -1.56
N TYR A 189 -16.86 -3.65 -1.43
CA TYR A 189 -17.82 -2.92 -2.25
C TYR A 189 -17.27 -1.68 -2.96
N LEU A 190 -16.02 -1.28 -2.69
CA LEU A 190 -15.35 -0.13 -3.33
C LEU A 190 -15.47 -0.11 -4.85
N GLY A 191 -15.31 -1.26 -5.51
CA GLY A 191 -15.44 -1.37 -6.97
C GLY A 191 -16.85 -1.05 -7.50
N ASN A 192 -17.88 -1.34 -6.72
CA ASN A 192 -19.28 -1.12 -7.11
C ASN A 192 -19.78 0.28 -6.76
N LEU A 193 -19.26 0.88 -5.68
CA LEU A 193 -19.71 2.19 -5.19
C LEU A 193 -19.67 3.27 -6.27
N LYS A 194 -18.55 3.38 -6.99
CA LYS A 194 -18.39 4.42 -8.03
C LYS A 194 -19.42 4.26 -9.15
N ARG A 195 -19.74 3.03 -9.54
CA ARG A 195 -20.75 2.76 -10.58
C ARG A 195 -22.16 3.03 -10.07
N GLY A 196 -22.47 2.51 -8.87
CA GLY A 196 -23.74 2.75 -8.19
C GLY A 196 -24.02 4.24 -8.05
N TRP A 197 -23.04 4.99 -7.53
CA TRP A 197 -23.17 6.43 -7.37
C TRP A 197 -23.40 7.16 -8.69
N LYS A 198 -22.58 6.91 -9.72
CA LYS A 198 -22.78 7.51 -11.04
C LYS A 198 -24.14 7.20 -11.65
N ARG A 199 -24.68 6.01 -11.38
CA ARG A 199 -26.00 5.62 -11.86
C ARG A 199 -27.11 6.36 -11.10
N LEU A 200 -26.99 6.50 -9.79
CA LEU A 200 -27.90 7.32 -8.99
C LEU A 200 -27.91 8.78 -9.46
N GLU A 201 -26.75 9.34 -9.81
CA GLU A 201 -26.64 10.67 -10.43
C GLU A 201 -27.38 10.74 -11.77
N ALA A 202 -27.17 9.75 -12.65
CA ALA A 202 -27.82 9.70 -13.96
C ALA A 202 -29.35 9.55 -13.87
N LEU A 203 -29.85 8.91 -12.82
CA LEU A 203 -31.28 8.77 -12.53
C LEU A 203 -31.86 9.99 -11.79
N GLY A 204 -31.03 10.95 -11.38
CA GLY A 204 -31.46 12.12 -10.61
C GLY A 204 -31.83 11.80 -9.15
N GLN A 205 -31.42 10.64 -8.62
CA GLN A 205 -31.78 10.15 -7.29
C GLN A 205 -30.71 10.44 -6.23
N ALA A 206 -29.53 10.94 -6.62
CA ALA A 206 -28.41 11.15 -5.70
C ALA A 206 -28.77 12.02 -4.47
N GLN A 207 -29.58 13.07 -4.65
CA GLN A 207 -29.95 13.97 -3.54
C GLN A 207 -30.83 13.28 -2.50
N GLU A 208 -31.81 12.50 -2.94
CA GLU A 208 -32.71 11.72 -2.06
C GLU A 208 -31.91 10.73 -1.20
N TRP A 209 -30.90 10.09 -1.80
CA TRP A 209 -30.05 9.13 -1.10
C TRP A 209 -29.15 9.77 -0.03
N LEU A 210 -28.84 11.06 -0.16
CA LEU A 210 -28.03 11.83 0.79
C LEU A 210 -28.84 12.41 1.95
N GLU A 211 -30.18 12.35 1.90
CA GLU A 211 -31.02 12.94 2.94
C GLU A 211 -30.74 12.27 4.30
N GLY A 212 -30.38 13.08 5.29
CA GLY A 212 -30.10 12.63 6.66
C GLY A 212 -28.73 11.98 6.87
N VAL A 213 -27.82 12.03 5.89
CA VAL A 213 -26.45 11.51 6.05
C VAL A 213 -25.52 12.60 6.58
N GLU A 214 -25.17 12.54 7.87
CA GLU A 214 -24.35 13.57 8.53
C GLU A 214 -23.11 12.98 9.24
N SER A 215 -23.24 11.78 9.77
CA SER A 215 -22.20 11.09 10.55
C SER A 215 -21.46 10.01 9.75
N GLU A 216 -20.30 9.60 10.25
CA GLU A 216 -19.48 8.55 9.63
C GLU A 216 -20.22 7.21 9.50
N GLU A 217 -21.03 6.86 10.50
CA GLU A 217 -21.84 5.63 10.49
C GLU A 217 -22.94 5.69 9.41
N GLU A 218 -23.58 6.85 9.24
CA GLU A 218 -24.58 7.06 8.17
C GLU A 218 -23.95 7.06 6.79
N TRP A 219 -22.74 7.61 6.64
CA TRP A 219 -21.97 7.52 5.40
C TRP A 219 -21.62 6.06 5.06
N PHE A 220 -21.22 5.28 6.06
CA PHE A 220 -20.97 3.85 5.88
C PHE A 220 -22.23 3.08 5.47
N ASP A 221 -23.36 3.33 6.14
CA ASP A 221 -24.64 2.71 5.76
C ASP A 221 -25.05 3.09 4.34
N LEU A 222 -24.91 4.36 3.96
CA LEU A 222 -25.15 4.81 2.59
C LEU A 222 -24.30 4.04 1.58
N MET A 223 -22.99 3.92 1.81
CA MET A 223 -22.10 3.16 0.93
C MET A 223 -22.58 1.71 0.78
N LYS A 224 -22.94 1.05 1.89
CA LYS A 224 -23.45 -0.32 1.88
C LYS A 224 -24.77 -0.44 1.09
N ARG A 225 -25.70 0.50 1.26
CA ARG A 225 -26.95 0.56 0.52
C ARG A 225 -26.72 0.76 -0.97
N VAL A 226 -25.83 1.68 -1.37
CA VAL A 226 -25.49 1.94 -2.77
C VAL A 226 -24.88 0.71 -3.43
N SER A 227 -23.97 0.02 -2.74
CA SER A 227 -23.37 -1.22 -3.25
C SER A 227 -24.40 -2.33 -3.46
N THR A 228 -25.28 -2.55 -2.47
CA THR A 228 -26.35 -3.55 -2.55
C THR A 228 -27.27 -3.23 -3.72
N TRP A 229 -27.77 -2.00 -3.79
CA TRP A 229 -28.65 -1.55 -4.87
C TRP A 229 -28.00 -1.69 -6.25
N GLN A 230 -26.71 -1.35 -6.38
CA GLN A 230 -25.99 -1.49 -7.64
C GLN A 230 -25.93 -2.95 -8.11
N ARG A 231 -25.68 -3.89 -7.19
CA ARG A 231 -25.63 -5.33 -7.48
C ARG A 231 -27.00 -5.87 -7.90
N ASP A 232 -28.04 -5.46 -7.18
CA ASP A 232 -29.42 -5.85 -7.49
C ASP A 232 -29.82 -5.32 -8.88
N TRP A 233 -29.52 -4.06 -9.17
CA TRP A 233 -29.77 -3.46 -10.48
C TRP A 233 -29.03 -4.21 -11.61
N GLU A 234 -27.75 -4.53 -11.44
CA GLU A 234 -26.96 -5.28 -12.44
C GLU A 234 -27.52 -6.68 -12.68
N THR A 235 -28.07 -7.31 -11.64
CA THR A 235 -28.70 -8.64 -11.71
C THR A 235 -30.03 -8.57 -12.45
N GLU A 236 -30.87 -7.58 -12.16
CA GLU A 236 -32.19 -7.39 -12.79
C GLU A 236 -32.11 -7.03 -14.28
N HIS A 237 -31.03 -6.38 -14.71
CA HIS A 237 -30.88 -5.86 -16.06
C HIS A 237 -29.94 -6.72 -16.94
N ASP A 238 -29.58 -7.93 -16.50
CA ASP A 238 -28.62 -8.83 -17.17
C ASP A 238 -27.29 -8.14 -17.52
N GLN A 239 -26.90 -7.11 -16.76
CA GLN A 239 -25.65 -6.38 -16.90
C GLN A 239 -24.62 -6.87 -15.89
N LEU A 240 -24.54 -8.19 -15.70
CA LEU A 240 -23.49 -8.81 -14.91
C LEU A 240 -22.14 -8.57 -15.60
N VAL A 241 -21.47 -7.50 -15.18
CA VAL A 241 -20.06 -7.30 -15.54
C VAL A 241 -19.28 -8.28 -14.68
N VAL A 242 -18.86 -9.39 -15.26
CA VAL A 242 -17.84 -10.26 -14.68
C VAL A 242 -16.58 -9.43 -14.57
N PHE A 243 -16.22 -9.04 -13.35
CA PHE A 243 -14.91 -8.47 -13.11
C PHE A 243 -13.86 -9.53 -13.46
N SER A 244 -13.09 -9.27 -14.50
CA SER A 244 -11.78 -9.88 -14.68
C SER A 244 -10.89 -9.24 -13.61
N ASP A 245 -10.71 -9.89 -12.45
CA ASP A 245 -9.71 -9.56 -11.44
C ASP A 245 -9.30 -8.09 -11.42
N ASP A 246 -10.26 -7.19 -11.16
CA ASP A 246 -10.00 -5.77 -10.94
C ASP A 246 -9.29 -5.69 -9.58
N THR A 247 -7.99 -5.95 -9.67
CA THR A 247 -6.98 -5.67 -8.69
C THR A 247 -7.19 -4.21 -8.36
N LEU A 248 -7.69 -3.93 -7.15
CA LEU A 248 -7.74 -2.57 -6.61
C LEU A 248 -6.32 -2.02 -6.72
N ILE A 249 -6.07 -1.20 -7.73
CA ILE A 249 -4.82 -0.46 -7.85
C ILE A 249 -4.91 0.63 -6.81
N TYR A 250 -4.33 0.36 -5.64
CA TYR A 250 -3.86 1.38 -4.71
C TYR A 250 -2.33 1.36 -4.67
#